data_AF-A0A6V7LIR0-F1
#
_entry.id   AF-A0A6V7LIR0-F1
#
_cell.length_a   1.000
_cell.length_b   1.000
_cell.length_c   1.000
_cell.angle_alpha   90.00
_cell.angle_beta   90.00
_cell.angle_gamma   90.00
#
_symmetry.space_group_name_H-M   'P 1'
#
loop_
_entity.id
_entity.type
_entity.pdbx_description
1 polymer ?
#
loop_
_entity_poly.entity_id
_entity_poly.type
_entity_poly.pdbx_seq_one_letter_code
_entity_poly.pdbx_strand_id
1 'polypeptide(L)'
;ISCIIIYRDKARELHENLDNYFWKGLKNDSLKHLVLNGITLVRRLCWLLLITVLLAMMVFILTPITGIIKQRRSNTYPPKYPLAYSGIYPWPVPSNGPIYYIHFTLEMIATLNLFCVTCGVDALFAYYVFQMIGHIRLMGYRLSHANDDKDLECAIKECAQHHKVLLDCQNTMEKIFGPIVFWMMGTNGVVLCAVIFQLFQ
;
A
#
# COMPACT_ATOMS: atom_id res chain seq x y z
N ILE A 1 7.29 2.91 -8.04
CA ILE A 1 8.17 4.03 -7.62
C ILE A 1 8.19 5.14 -8.67
N SER A 2 8.52 4.85 -9.93
CA SER A 2 8.61 5.86 -11.00
C SER A 2 7.32 6.67 -11.21
N CYS A 3 6.14 6.04 -11.16
CA CYS A 3 4.87 6.76 -11.25
C CYS A 3 4.65 7.76 -10.09
N ILE A 4 5.06 7.41 -8.87
CA ILE A 4 4.92 8.30 -7.70
C ILE A 4 5.89 9.47 -7.79
N ILE A 5 7.08 9.24 -8.32
CA ILE A 5 8.09 10.31 -8.54
C ILE A 5 7.65 11.28 -9.63
N ILE A 6 7.04 10.79 -10.72
CA ILE A 6 6.61 11.62 -11.85
C ILE A 6 5.45 12.55 -11.47
N TYR A 7 4.54 12.11 -10.62
CA TYR A 7 3.39 12.91 -10.17
C TYR A 7 3.61 13.57 -8.81
N ARG A 8 4.86 13.63 -8.32
CA ARG A 8 5.20 14.12 -6.98
C ARG A 8 4.70 15.54 -6.73
N ASP A 9 4.82 16.44 -7.69
CA ASP A 9 4.41 17.85 -7.49
C ASP A 9 2.88 17.98 -7.42
N LYS A 10 2.15 17.27 -8.28
CA LYS A 10 0.68 17.20 -8.20
C LYS A 10 0.20 16.51 -6.92
N ALA A 11 0.88 15.45 -6.49
CA ALA A 11 0.57 14.75 -5.24
C ALA A 11 0.89 15.62 -4.01
N ARG A 12 1.91 16.49 -4.08
CA ARG A 12 2.25 17.46 -3.03
C ARG A 12 1.21 18.57 -2.95
N GLU A 13 0.82 19.17 -4.07
CA GLU A 13 -0.23 20.20 -4.12
C GLU A 13 -1.57 19.65 -3.64
N LEU A 14 -1.89 18.42 -4.04
CA LEU A 14 -3.05 17.68 -3.54
C LEU A 14 -2.97 17.48 -2.02
N HIS A 15 -1.83 17.01 -1.52
CA HIS A 15 -1.63 16.77 -0.10
C HIS A 15 -1.72 18.06 0.72
N GLU A 16 -1.07 19.14 0.29
CA GLU A 16 -1.10 20.44 0.99
C GLU A 16 -2.52 21.03 1.03
N ASN A 17 -3.28 20.88 -0.06
CA ASN A 17 -4.68 21.30 -0.07
C ASN A 17 -5.52 20.46 0.89
N LEU A 18 -5.50 19.12 0.77
CA LEU A 18 -6.29 18.25 1.64
C LEU A 18 -5.89 18.39 3.11
N ASP A 19 -4.60 18.48 3.42
CA ASP A 19 -4.11 18.54 4.80
C ASP A 19 -4.50 19.87 5.48
N ASN A 20 -4.46 20.99 4.76
CA ASN A 20 -4.96 22.28 5.27
C ASN A 20 -6.46 22.25 5.60
N TYR A 21 -7.26 21.60 4.77
CA TYR A 21 -8.69 21.45 5.04
C TYR A 21 -8.98 20.44 6.17
N PHE A 22 -8.23 19.33 6.20
CA PHE A 22 -8.33 18.34 7.26
C PHE A 22 -7.96 18.95 8.62
N TRP A 23 -6.91 19.76 8.68
CA TRP A 23 -6.49 20.51 9.85
C TRP A 23 -7.56 21.51 10.32
N LYS A 24 -8.16 22.27 9.39
CA LYS A 24 -9.29 23.17 9.71
C LYS A 24 -10.50 22.39 10.26
N GLY A 25 -10.78 21.21 9.73
CA GLY A 25 -11.83 20.31 10.24
C GLY A 25 -11.51 19.78 11.65
N LEU A 26 -10.24 19.49 11.93
CA LEU A 26 -9.78 18.99 13.23
C LEU A 26 -9.87 20.04 14.35
N LYS A 27 -9.75 21.34 14.00
CA LYS A 27 -9.76 22.46 14.95
C LYS A 27 -11.14 22.71 15.57
N ASN A 28 -12.22 22.29 14.90
CA ASN A 28 -13.59 22.41 15.40
C ASN A 28 -14.03 21.10 16.05
N ASP A 29 -14.32 21.10 17.36
CA ASP A 29 -14.57 19.87 18.13
C ASP A 29 -15.80 19.07 17.63
N SER A 30 -16.82 19.76 17.10
CA SER A 30 -18.00 19.13 16.48
C SER A 30 -17.69 18.44 15.15
N LEU A 31 -16.78 19.02 14.35
CA LEU A 31 -16.36 18.49 13.05
C LEU A 31 -15.29 17.41 13.21
N LYS A 32 -14.48 17.49 14.27
CA LYS A 32 -13.44 16.53 14.61
C LYS A 32 -14.01 15.11 14.70
N HIS A 33 -15.06 14.90 15.50
CA HIS A 33 -15.69 13.58 15.61
C HIS A 33 -16.22 13.08 14.26
N LEU A 34 -16.77 13.98 13.44
CA LEU A 34 -17.33 13.64 12.13
C LEU A 34 -16.24 13.24 11.11
N VAL A 35 -15.14 13.99 11.06
CA VAL A 35 -13.99 13.74 10.16
C VAL A 35 -13.20 12.51 10.60
N LEU A 36 -13.07 12.30 11.92
CA LEU A 36 -12.44 11.09 12.49
C LEU A 36 -13.35 9.86 12.44
N ASN A 37 -14.65 10.04 12.24
CA ASN A 37 -15.54 8.90 12.05
C ASN A 37 -15.09 8.17 10.77
N GLY A 38 -14.63 6.93 10.91
CA GLY A 38 -13.99 6.15 9.83
C GLY A 38 -12.48 5.97 9.97
N ILE A 39 -11.78 6.76 10.79
CA ILE A 39 -10.34 6.56 11.03
C ILE A 39 -10.07 5.19 11.66
N THR A 40 -11.00 4.69 12.49
CA THR A 40 -10.89 3.36 13.10
C THR A 40 -10.92 2.26 12.06
N LEU A 41 -11.70 2.40 11.00
CA LEU A 41 -11.76 1.43 9.90
C LEU A 41 -10.45 1.44 9.11
N VAL A 42 -9.99 2.62 8.69
CA VAL A 42 -8.75 2.76 7.91
C VAL A 42 -7.53 2.33 8.72
N ARG A 43 -7.47 2.70 10.00
CA ARG A 43 -6.45 2.23 10.94
C ARG A 43 -6.48 0.72 11.07
N ARG A 44 -7.66 0.10 11.16
CA ARG A 44 -7.80 -1.36 11.23
C ARG A 44 -7.33 -2.03 9.94
N LEU A 45 -7.68 -1.49 8.78
CA LEU A 45 -7.22 -2.01 7.47
C LEU A 45 -5.69 -1.90 7.33
N CYS A 46 -5.10 -0.77 7.71
CA CYS A 46 -3.65 -0.59 7.67
C CYS A 46 -2.95 -1.55 8.65
N TRP A 47 -3.49 -1.72 9.86
CA TRP A 47 -2.95 -2.66 10.85
C TRP A 47 -3.05 -4.11 10.37
N LEU A 48 -4.19 -4.49 9.78
CA LEU A 48 -4.37 -5.81 9.19
C LEU A 48 -3.34 -6.03 8.09
N LEU A 49 -3.24 -5.14 7.11
CA LEU A 49 -2.27 -5.21 6.01
C LEU A 49 -0.83 -5.36 6.53
N LEU A 50 -0.46 -4.57 7.54
CA LEU A 50 0.86 -4.63 8.16
C LEU A 50 1.12 -5.97 8.84
N ILE A 51 0.16 -6.52 9.60
CA ILE A 51 0.27 -7.85 10.19
C ILE A 51 0.42 -8.93 9.10
N THR A 52 -0.41 -8.90 8.05
CA THR A 52 -0.37 -9.92 6.99
C THR A 52 0.98 -9.93 6.28
N VAL A 53 1.53 -8.74 5.99
CA VAL A 53 2.83 -8.63 5.33
C VAL A 53 3.98 -9.06 6.24
N LEU A 54 3.93 -8.72 7.54
CA LEU A 54 4.91 -9.23 8.51
C LEU A 54 4.90 -10.76 8.60
N LEU A 55 3.71 -11.37 8.61
CA LEU A 55 3.58 -12.83 8.60
C LEU A 55 4.16 -13.43 7.31
N ALA A 56 3.88 -12.84 6.16
CA ALA A 56 4.42 -13.30 4.87
C ALA A 56 5.96 -13.21 4.85
N MET A 57 6.53 -12.13 5.38
CA MET A 57 7.98 -11.97 5.53
C MET A 57 8.60 -13.06 6.42
N MET A 58 7.96 -13.38 7.54
CA MET A 58 8.43 -14.45 8.41
C MET A 58 8.43 -15.81 7.70
N VAL A 59 7.38 -16.13 6.93
CA VAL A 59 7.32 -17.35 6.14
C VAL A 59 8.44 -17.39 5.09
N PHE A 60 8.68 -16.28 4.41
CA PHE A 60 9.75 -16.17 3.41
C PHE A 60 11.14 -16.43 3.99
N ILE A 61 11.41 -15.98 5.22
CA ILE A 61 12.67 -16.24 5.94
C ILE A 61 12.76 -17.69 6.44
N LEU A 62 11.66 -18.25 6.94
CA LEU A 62 11.64 -19.59 7.52
C LEU A 62 11.76 -20.69 6.46
N THR A 63 11.32 -20.45 5.23
CA THR A 63 11.36 -21.41 4.12
C THR A 63 12.79 -21.89 3.77
N PRO A 64 13.79 -21.02 3.54
CA PRO A 64 15.16 -21.47 3.29
C PRO A 64 15.80 -22.11 4.53
N ILE A 65 15.49 -21.62 5.75
CA ILE A 65 16.01 -22.17 7.00
C ILE A 65 15.54 -23.62 7.20
N THR A 66 14.24 -23.88 7.01
CA THR A 66 13.67 -25.22 7.11
C THR A 66 14.21 -26.16 6.01
N GLY A 67 14.46 -25.65 4.80
CA GLY A 67 15.13 -26.38 3.73
C GLY A 67 16.55 -26.85 4.13
N ILE A 68 17.36 -25.94 4.69
CA ILE A 68 18.72 -26.24 5.16
C ILE A 68 18.69 -27.24 6.32
N ILE A 69 17.77 -27.10 7.28
CA ILE A 69 17.63 -28.03 8.41
C ILE A 69 17.25 -29.44 7.92
N LYS A 70 16.30 -29.55 6.99
CA LYS A 70 15.87 -30.84 6.42
C LYS A 70 17.00 -31.52 5.66
N GLN A 71 17.77 -30.75 4.89
CA GLN A 71 18.93 -31.25 4.15
C GLN A 71 20.05 -31.72 5.09
N ARG A 72 20.32 -30.98 6.17
CA ARG A 72 21.29 -31.38 7.19
C ARG A 72 20.90 -32.67 7.90
N ARG A 73 19.61 -32.92 8.12
CA ARG A 73 19.12 -34.21 8.65
C ARG A 73 19.22 -35.35 7.64
N SER A 74 19.06 -35.08 6.34
CA SER A 74 18.93 -36.12 5.31
C SER A 74 20.26 -36.56 4.66
N ASN A 75 21.40 -36.00 5.05
CA ASN A 75 22.75 -36.36 4.55
C ASN A 75 22.85 -36.46 3.01
N THR A 76 22.08 -35.66 2.29
CA THR A 76 22.04 -35.69 0.82
C THR A 76 23.20 -34.85 0.26
N TYR A 77 24.21 -35.53 -0.29
CA TYR A 77 25.32 -34.92 -1.01
C TYR A 77 25.00 -34.87 -2.51
N PRO A 78 25.24 -33.76 -3.23
CA PRO A 78 25.87 -32.51 -2.79
C PRO A 78 24.90 -31.50 -2.15
N PRO A 79 25.37 -30.63 -1.24
CA PRO A 79 24.55 -29.61 -0.60
C PRO A 79 24.13 -28.52 -1.60
N LYS A 80 22.91 -28.62 -2.12
CA LYS A 80 22.22 -27.50 -2.80
C LYS A 80 21.66 -26.56 -1.73
N TYR A 81 22.31 -25.43 -1.48
CA TYR A 81 21.74 -24.38 -0.64
C TYR A 81 20.75 -23.60 -1.50
N PRO A 82 19.43 -23.70 -1.24
CA PRO A 82 18.46 -22.94 -2.02
C PRO A 82 18.63 -21.45 -1.68
N LEU A 83 18.91 -20.64 -2.70
CA LEU A 83 18.79 -19.19 -2.59
C LEU A 83 17.31 -18.84 -2.32
N ALA A 84 17.05 -17.71 -1.65
CA ALA A 84 15.68 -17.33 -1.28
C ALA A 84 14.81 -17.09 -2.52
N TYR A 85 15.43 -16.68 -3.62
CA TYR A 85 14.86 -16.75 -4.95
C TYR A 85 15.64 -17.75 -5.81
N SER A 86 14.93 -18.53 -6.64
CA SER A 86 15.56 -19.41 -7.64
C SER A 86 16.09 -18.59 -8.84
N GLY A 87 16.90 -17.55 -8.58
CA GLY A 87 17.51 -16.71 -9.60
C GLY A 87 18.75 -17.35 -10.23
N ILE A 88 18.90 -17.16 -11.55
CA ILE A 88 20.12 -17.55 -12.28
C ILE A 88 21.08 -16.37 -12.20
N TYR A 89 22.20 -16.55 -11.51
CA TYR A 89 23.26 -15.54 -11.44
C TYR A 89 24.32 -15.81 -12.52
N PRO A 90 24.92 -14.77 -13.13
CA PRO A 90 25.93 -14.94 -14.18
C PRO A 90 27.27 -15.50 -13.68
N TRP A 91 27.41 -15.70 -12.37
CA TRP A 91 28.56 -16.36 -11.75
C TRP A 91 28.12 -17.58 -10.93
N PRO A 92 28.97 -18.61 -10.80
CA PRO A 92 28.66 -19.78 -9.97
C PRO A 92 28.64 -19.37 -8.50
N VAL A 93 27.50 -19.59 -7.82
CA VAL A 93 27.37 -19.37 -6.38
C VAL A 93 27.84 -20.63 -5.66
N PRO A 94 29.04 -20.65 -5.06
CA PRO A 94 29.51 -21.84 -4.36
C PRO A 94 28.63 -22.09 -3.12
N SER A 95 28.24 -23.34 -2.94
CA SER A 95 27.32 -23.78 -1.89
C SER A 95 27.84 -23.53 -0.48
N ASN A 96 29.15 -23.44 -0.24
CA ASN A 96 29.71 -23.49 1.12
C ASN A 96 30.75 -22.41 1.43
N GLY A 97 30.51 -21.15 0.99
CA GLY A 97 31.46 -20.05 1.17
C GLY A 97 30.84 -18.74 1.69
N PRO A 98 31.67 -17.77 2.12
CA PRO A 98 31.22 -16.44 2.56
C PRO A 98 30.40 -15.70 1.48
N ILE A 99 30.65 -16.01 0.21
CA ILE A 99 29.93 -15.48 -0.94
C ILE A 99 28.43 -15.81 -0.87
N TYR A 100 28.07 -17.02 -0.42
CA TYR A 100 26.66 -17.41 -0.24
C TYR A 100 25.95 -16.52 0.79
N TYR A 101 26.59 -16.22 1.92
CA TYR A 101 26.01 -15.36 2.95
C TYR A 101 25.84 -13.91 2.47
N ILE A 102 26.76 -13.41 1.64
CA ILE A 102 26.64 -12.09 1.02
C ILE A 102 25.45 -12.06 0.06
N HIS A 103 25.29 -13.08 -0.78
CA HIS A 103 24.13 -13.21 -1.67
C HIS A 103 22.82 -13.29 -0.91
N PHE A 104 22.75 -14.14 0.10
CA PHE A 104 21.56 -14.31 0.91
C PHE A 104 21.16 -13.02 1.62
N THR A 105 22.14 -12.29 2.19
CA THR A 105 21.87 -10.99 2.84
C THR A 105 21.42 -9.93 1.84
N LEU A 106 22.00 -9.88 0.64
CA LEU A 106 21.56 -8.99 -0.44
C LEU A 106 20.12 -9.29 -0.89
N GLU A 107 19.78 -10.56 -1.09
CA GLU A 107 18.41 -10.98 -1.42
C GLU A 107 17.44 -10.57 -0.32
N MET A 108 17.79 -10.81 0.94
CA MET A 108 16.98 -10.40 2.10
C MET A 108 16.76 -8.88 2.16
N ILE A 109 17.79 -8.08 1.89
CA ILE A 109 17.68 -6.62 1.83
C ILE A 109 16.79 -6.20 0.66
N ALA A 110 16.95 -6.80 -0.52
CA ALA A 110 16.12 -6.49 -1.70
C ALA A 110 14.64 -6.81 -1.44
N THR A 111 14.34 -7.96 -0.84
CA THR A 111 13.00 -8.37 -0.43
C THR A 111 12.42 -7.39 0.57
N LEU A 112 13.16 -7.03 1.62
CA LEU A 112 12.71 -6.06 2.62
C LEU A 112 12.37 -4.70 1.99
N ASN A 113 13.20 -4.22 1.06
CA ASN A 113 12.94 -2.98 0.33
C ASN A 113 11.65 -3.08 -0.49
N LEU A 114 11.47 -4.18 -1.23
CA LEU A 114 10.28 -4.40 -2.04
C LEU A 114 9.01 -4.41 -1.19
N PHE A 115 9.03 -5.14 -0.06
CA PHE A 115 7.90 -5.16 0.87
C PHE A 115 7.62 -3.79 1.51
N CYS A 116 8.67 -3.07 1.93
CA CYS A 116 8.52 -1.74 2.52
C CYS A 116 7.89 -0.76 1.53
N VAL A 117 8.34 -0.77 0.28
CA VAL A 117 7.77 0.06 -0.79
C VAL A 117 6.31 -0.31 -1.03
N THR A 118 5.96 -1.59 -1.19
CA THR A 118 4.58 -2.02 -1.43
C THR A 118 3.65 -1.59 -0.29
N CYS A 119 4.02 -1.89 0.97
CA CYS A 119 3.25 -1.44 2.14
C CYS A 119 3.10 0.07 2.19
N GLY A 120 4.16 0.81 1.89
CA GLY A 120 4.14 2.26 1.87
C GLY A 120 3.15 2.80 0.83
N VAL A 121 3.17 2.25 -0.39
CA VAL A 121 2.26 2.67 -1.46
C VAL A 121 0.80 2.35 -1.14
N ASP A 122 0.53 1.15 -0.62
CA ASP A 122 -0.84 0.74 -0.25
C ASP A 122 -1.38 1.58 0.92
N ALA A 123 -0.54 1.85 1.92
CA ALA A 123 -0.92 2.71 3.05
C ALA A 123 -1.16 4.16 2.62
N LEU A 124 -0.33 4.70 1.72
CA LEU A 124 -0.53 6.04 1.16
C LEU A 124 -1.84 6.13 0.36
N PHE A 125 -2.14 5.13 -0.46
CA PHE A 125 -3.41 5.05 -1.18
C PHE A 125 -4.60 5.03 -0.22
N ALA A 126 -4.56 4.17 0.81
CA ALA A 126 -5.61 4.10 1.83
C ALA A 126 -5.79 5.43 2.58
N TYR A 127 -4.68 6.14 2.84
CA TYR A 127 -4.70 7.46 3.47
C TYR A 127 -5.37 8.52 2.58
N TYR A 128 -5.06 8.58 1.28
CA TYR A 128 -5.72 9.52 0.37
C TYR A 128 -7.22 9.25 0.24
N VAL A 129 -7.62 7.99 0.11
CA VAL A 129 -9.03 7.59 0.09
C VAL A 129 -9.74 8.02 1.39
N PHE A 130 -9.08 7.84 2.54
CA PHE A 130 -9.61 8.31 3.82
C PHE A 130 -9.82 9.82 3.85
N GLN A 131 -8.83 10.60 3.42
CA GLN A 131 -8.95 12.06 3.38
C GLN A 131 -10.13 12.48 2.47
N MET A 132 -10.27 11.88 1.27
CA MET A 132 -11.39 12.17 0.37
C MET A 132 -12.76 11.85 1.00
N ILE A 133 -12.90 10.72 1.67
CA ILE A 133 -14.15 10.36 2.38
C ILE A 133 -14.45 11.36 3.50
N GLY A 134 -13.44 11.77 4.27
CA GLY A 134 -13.57 12.79 5.30
C GLY A 134 -14.06 14.13 4.75
N HIS A 135 -13.55 14.52 3.57
CA HIS A 135 -14.01 15.72 2.86
C HIS A 135 -15.48 15.64 2.44
N ILE A 136 -15.91 14.52 1.83
CA ILE A 136 -17.32 14.34 1.43
C ILE A 136 -18.23 14.38 2.65
N ARG A 137 -17.84 13.73 3.75
CA ARG A 137 -18.62 13.71 4.98
C ARG A 137 -18.74 15.09 5.61
N LEU A 138 -17.67 15.89 5.60
CA LEU A 138 -17.68 17.27 6.07
C LEU A 138 -18.65 18.14 5.25
N MET A 139 -18.63 18.00 3.92
CA MET A 139 -19.55 18.71 3.03
C MET A 139 -21.02 18.33 3.29
N GLY A 140 -21.31 17.03 3.40
CA GLY A 140 -22.66 16.56 3.71
C GLY A 140 -23.20 17.09 5.03
N TYR A 141 -22.35 17.21 6.06
CA TYR A 141 -22.74 17.78 7.34
C TYR A 141 -23.03 19.27 7.27
N ARG A 142 -22.18 20.05 6.57
CA ARG A 142 -22.42 21.50 6.36
C ARG A 142 -23.74 21.73 5.63
N LEU A 143 -24.03 20.93 4.61
CA LEU A 143 -25.29 21.02 3.86
C LEU A 143 -26.50 20.66 4.73
N SER A 144 -26.39 19.64 5.59
CA SER A 144 -27.47 19.23 6.49
C SER A 144 -27.72 20.19 7.66
N HIS A 145 -26.78 21.08 7.99
CA HIS A 145 -26.89 22.05 9.10
C HIS A 145 -27.07 23.51 8.60
N ALA A 146 -27.16 23.73 7.29
CA ALA A 146 -27.52 25.02 6.73
C ALA A 146 -29.03 25.25 6.93
N ASN A 147 -29.39 26.09 7.90
CA ASN A 147 -30.77 26.28 8.35
C ASN A 147 -31.52 27.43 7.64
N ASP A 148 -30.83 28.23 6.82
CA ASP A 148 -31.38 29.41 6.16
C ASP A 148 -31.26 29.29 4.64
N ASP A 149 -32.29 29.63 3.86
CA ASP A 149 -32.33 29.38 2.40
C ASP A 149 -31.17 30.07 1.64
N LYS A 150 -30.74 31.25 2.12
CA LYS A 150 -29.60 31.98 1.57
C LYS A 150 -28.26 31.35 1.92
N ASP A 151 -28.13 30.82 3.13
CA ASP A 151 -26.95 30.07 3.56
C ASP A 151 -26.89 28.70 2.89
N LEU A 152 -28.06 28.12 2.58
CA LEU A 152 -28.19 26.87 1.84
C LEU A 152 -27.72 27.03 0.39
N GLU A 153 -28.16 28.06 -0.34
CA GLU A 153 -27.67 28.32 -1.71
C GLU A 153 -26.15 28.57 -1.74
N CYS A 154 -25.64 29.33 -0.76
CA CYS A 154 -24.21 29.59 -0.64
C CYS A 154 -23.43 28.31 -0.32
N ALA A 155 -23.92 27.51 0.64
CA ALA A 155 -23.33 26.22 1.02
C ALA A 155 -23.38 25.21 -0.13
N ILE A 156 -24.46 25.15 -0.91
CA ILE A 156 -24.57 24.29 -2.10
C ILE A 156 -23.55 24.73 -3.16
N LYS A 157 -23.39 26.03 -3.42
CA LYS A 157 -22.43 26.55 -4.39
C LYS A 157 -20.99 26.25 -3.98
N GLU A 158 -20.65 26.47 -2.71
CA GLU A 158 -19.35 26.12 -2.12
C GLU A 158 -19.11 24.61 -2.17
N CYS A 159 -20.11 23.80 -1.83
CA CYS A 159 -20.07 22.34 -1.90
C CYS A 159 -19.87 21.83 -3.34
N ALA A 160 -20.56 22.39 -4.32
CA ALA A 160 -20.40 22.04 -5.74
C ALA A 160 -19.00 22.40 -6.26
N GLN A 161 -18.45 23.55 -5.85
CA GLN A 161 -17.08 23.93 -6.18
C GLN A 161 -16.07 22.97 -5.56
N HIS A 162 -16.22 22.63 -4.28
CA HIS A 162 -15.32 21.69 -3.63
C HIS A 162 -15.46 20.26 -4.17
N HIS A 163 -16.66 19.83 -4.53
CA HIS A 163 -16.88 18.53 -5.17
C HIS A 163 -16.18 18.45 -6.52
N LYS A 164 -16.17 19.55 -7.29
CA LYS A 164 -15.41 19.63 -8.55
C LYS A 164 -13.90 19.50 -8.32
N VAL A 165 -13.36 20.16 -7.30
CA VAL A 165 -11.95 20.00 -6.91
C VAL A 165 -11.67 18.57 -6.48
N LEU A 166 -12.56 17.95 -5.70
CA LEU A 166 -12.42 16.57 -5.26
C LEU A 166 -12.44 15.57 -6.43
N LEU A 167 -13.30 15.78 -7.43
CA LEU A 167 -13.32 14.96 -8.64
C LEU A 167 -12.02 15.08 -9.44
N ASP A 168 -11.44 16.29 -9.52
CA ASP A 168 -10.14 16.48 -10.17
C ASP A 168 -8.99 15.80 -9.40
N CYS A 169 -9.08 15.83 -8.06
CA CYS A 169 -8.18 15.10 -7.17
C CYS A 169 -8.30 13.58 -7.35
N GLN A 170 -9.53 13.07 -7.42
CA GLN A 170 -9.81 11.65 -7.67
C GLN A 170 -9.27 11.22 -9.04
N ASN A 171 -9.52 12.01 -10.08
CA ASN A 171 -9.04 11.71 -11.44
C ASN A 171 -7.51 11.72 -11.50
N THR A 172 -6.87 12.65 -10.79
CA THR A 172 -5.41 12.67 -10.64
C THR A 172 -4.90 11.42 -9.91
N MET A 173 -5.55 11.03 -8.81
CA MET A 173 -5.20 9.81 -8.08
C MET A 173 -5.39 8.56 -8.95
N GLU A 174 -6.50 8.43 -9.65
CA GLU A 174 -6.80 7.31 -10.55
C GLU A 174 -5.79 7.25 -11.71
N LYS A 175 -5.37 8.38 -12.26
CA LYS A 175 -4.33 8.41 -13.30
C LYS A 175 -2.97 7.90 -12.80
N ILE A 176 -2.67 8.09 -11.51
CA ILE A 176 -1.42 7.63 -10.89
C ILE A 176 -1.51 6.17 -10.47
N PHE A 177 -2.57 5.80 -9.75
CA PHE A 177 -2.74 4.49 -9.13
C PHE A 177 -3.46 3.49 -10.03
N GLY A 178 -4.24 3.92 -11.01
CA GLY A 178 -4.97 3.06 -11.95
C GLY A 178 -4.07 2.06 -12.67
N PRO A 179 -2.96 2.49 -13.30
CA PRO A 179 -2.00 1.56 -13.91
C PRO A 179 -1.38 0.59 -12.89
N ILE A 180 -1.14 1.04 -11.66
CA ILE A 180 -0.56 0.22 -10.59
C ILE A 180 -1.56 -0.89 -10.19
N VAL A 181 -2.83 -0.53 -9.98
CA VAL A 181 -3.89 -1.48 -9.62
C VAL A 181 -4.15 -2.46 -10.76
N PHE A 182 -4.19 -1.98 -12.01
CA PHE A 182 -4.36 -2.85 -13.18
C PHE A 182 -3.23 -3.87 -13.29
N TRP A 183 -1.98 -3.42 -13.12
CA TRP A 183 -0.81 -4.29 -13.11
C TRP A 183 -0.88 -5.32 -11.98
N MET A 184 -1.21 -4.87 -10.76
CA MET A 184 -1.36 -5.72 -9.58
C MET A 184 -2.42 -6.80 -9.77
N MET A 185 -3.57 -6.44 -10.34
CA MET A 185 -4.66 -7.37 -10.61
C MET A 185 -4.26 -8.42 -11.65
N GLY A 186 -3.55 -8.00 -12.70
CA GLY A 186 -2.98 -8.91 -13.68
C GLY A 186 -1.98 -9.89 -13.07
N THR A 187 -0.99 -9.40 -12.32
CA THR A 187 0.02 -10.26 -11.68
C THR A 187 -0.59 -11.22 -10.66
N ASN A 188 -1.52 -10.76 -9.84
CA ASN A 188 -2.19 -11.60 -8.86
C ASN A 188 -3.02 -12.70 -9.52
N GLY A 189 -3.69 -12.39 -10.63
CA GLY A 189 -4.42 -13.39 -11.42
C GLY A 189 -3.48 -14.50 -11.91
N VAL A 190 -2.35 -14.14 -12.52
CA VAL A 190 -1.36 -15.10 -13.01
C VAL A 190 -0.77 -15.94 -11.86
N VAL A 191 -0.43 -15.31 -10.74
CA VAL A 191 0.10 -16.00 -9.56
C VAL A 191 -0.90 -17.00 -9.00
N LEU A 192 -2.17 -16.63 -8.86
CA LEU A 192 -3.22 -17.54 -8.38
C LEU A 192 -3.38 -18.73 -9.32
N CYS A 193 -3.40 -18.50 -10.64
CA CYS A 193 -3.46 -19.58 -11.62
C CYS A 193 -2.26 -20.54 -11.50
N ALA A 194 -1.04 -20.01 -11.33
CA ALA A 194 0.17 -20.82 -11.18
C ALA A 194 0.15 -21.64 -9.87
N VAL A 195 -0.30 -21.04 -8.76
CA VAL A 195 -0.43 -21.75 -7.47
C VAL A 195 -1.47 -22.87 -7.56
N ILE A 196 -2.61 -22.63 -8.21
CA ILE A 196 -3.62 -23.67 -8.43
C ILE A 196 -3.02 -24.84 -9.22
N PHE A 197 -2.29 -24.56 -10.30
CA PHE A 197 -1.63 -25.59 -11.09
C PHE A 197 -0.63 -26.42 -10.27
N GLN A 198 0.19 -25.76 -9.43
CA GLN A 198 1.13 -26.45 -8.54
C GLN A 198 0.45 -27.31 -7.47
N LEU A 199 -0.75 -26.95 -7.02
CA LEU A 199 -1.51 -27.75 -6.04
C LEU A 199 -2.12 -29.01 -6.65
N PHE A 200 -2.37 -29.02 -7.96
CA PHE A 200 -2.92 -30.19 -8.67
C PHE A 200 -1.85 -31.17 -9.16
N GLN A 201 -0.57 -30.81 -9.06
CA GLN A 201 0.57 -31.64 -9.47
C GLN A 201 1.18 -32.39 -8.28
#